data_AF-A0A8T2D875-F1
#
_entry.id   AF-A0A8T2D875-F1
#
_cell.length_a   1.000
_cell.length_b   1.000
_cell.length_c   1.000
_cell.angle_alpha   90.00
_cell.angle_beta   90.00
_cell.angle_gamma   90.00
#
_symmetry.space_group_name_H-M   'P 1'
#
loop_
_entity.id
_entity.type
_entity.pdbx_description
1 polymer ?
#
loop_
_entity_poly.entity_id
_entity_poly.type
_entity_poly.pdbx_seq_one_letter_code
_entity_poly.pdbx_strand_id
1 'polypeptide(L)'
;MSSSAIHSPTPSTDLLLPLHTLPLPAAYRRRGLMLYLTYAPPRVAISTIVSPACGSAEWSYFAPVRRSRVHPESSGMFGKTSLGIYHINVTLIFYEFNPIASNLKISNRLGFVDSQKRDQTPADLIIPVCDGGNRGFWFMIENPRETYSKGIQIPSNTRQIVLELYVSFHGNDEFWYSNPPNSYIRTNNLATGRGNGAYREVFVKIDGRYVGSEVPFPVIFTGGINPLFWEPVVAIGAFNLPSYDMDLTPFLGLLLDGKSHEFAFGVNDGISYWLVDANLHLWLDHGSSNVEAGSRLYDSPSRHMMRQEQLEQLDGSFKVEAEVSSEYDGWVRSSKGNLTTMVKSMFKVDSLVRFEKNGTYKRVEQRVKTERIVEVTSESGKPVNRVVHQRTYPLTVITSTLRGLTNDKDTYMLVTNVSHALNETHSDGEALIQVYSRQDSEGWMEVEDHNVLAGEASTKQSLSYIDEFSCYSRTIVAANGEIAQDSSSDSCTSSSFSELNTIEQLIITNVKSR
;
A
#
# COMPACT_ATOMS: atom_id res chain seq x y z
N MET A 1 -20.12 -56.88 -41.50
CA MET A 1 -19.59 -56.63 -40.14
C MET A 1 -18.42 -55.66 -40.30
N SER A 2 -18.71 -54.35 -40.41
CA SER A 2 -18.65 -53.31 -39.33
C SER A 2 -17.21 -53.11 -38.82
N SER A 3 -16.46 -52.05 -39.13
CA SER A 3 -16.65 -50.58 -39.00
C SER A 3 -16.77 -50.06 -37.55
N SER A 4 -15.73 -49.38 -37.08
CA SER A 4 -15.70 -48.15 -36.24
C SER A 4 -14.21 -47.84 -35.98
N ALA A 5 -13.58 -46.79 -36.51
CA ALA A 5 -13.76 -45.34 -36.36
C ALA A 5 -13.49 -44.84 -34.92
N ILE A 6 -12.25 -44.39 -34.66
CA ILE A 6 -11.92 -43.51 -33.53
C ILE A 6 -11.66 -42.13 -34.12
N HIS A 7 -12.59 -41.21 -33.85
CA HIS A 7 -12.48 -39.79 -34.15
C HIS A 7 -11.52 -39.11 -33.18
N SER A 8 -10.58 -38.35 -33.74
CA SER A 8 -9.86 -37.26 -33.08
C SER A 8 -10.81 -36.10 -32.75
N PRO A 9 -10.90 -35.61 -31.50
CA PRO A 9 -11.50 -34.32 -31.22
C PRO A 9 -10.47 -33.21 -31.46
N THR A 10 -10.88 -32.27 -32.29
CA THR A 10 -10.32 -30.94 -32.52
C THR A 10 -10.04 -30.19 -31.21
N PRO A 11 -8.97 -29.38 -31.13
CA PRO A 11 -8.80 -28.45 -30.01
C PRO A 11 -9.92 -27.41 -30.04
N SER A 12 -10.62 -27.27 -28.92
CA SER A 12 -11.53 -26.16 -28.67
C SER A 12 -10.72 -24.86 -28.72
N THR A 13 -11.08 -24.01 -29.67
CA THR A 13 -10.78 -22.58 -29.62
C THR A 13 -11.48 -22.00 -28.41
N ASP A 14 -10.80 -21.97 -27.27
CA ASP A 14 -11.22 -21.13 -26.16
C ASP A 14 -10.93 -19.69 -26.55
N LEU A 15 -12.02 -18.94 -26.72
CA LEU A 15 -12.02 -17.52 -27.04
C LEU A 15 -11.17 -16.78 -26.02
N LEU A 16 -10.07 -16.19 -26.49
CA LEU A 16 -9.47 -15.02 -25.86
C LEU A 16 -10.53 -13.91 -25.84
N LEU A 17 -11.19 -13.74 -24.70
CA LEU A 17 -12.02 -12.56 -24.46
C LEU A 17 -11.10 -11.33 -24.46
N PRO A 18 -11.41 -10.29 -25.24
CA PRO A 18 -10.60 -9.08 -25.26
C PRO A 18 -10.67 -8.41 -23.89
N LEU A 19 -9.50 -8.17 -23.29
CA LEU A 19 -9.34 -7.28 -22.15
C LEU A 19 -9.82 -5.89 -22.59
N HIS A 20 -11.02 -5.50 -22.15
CA HIS A 20 -11.46 -4.13 -22.22
C HIS A 20 -10.49 -3.26 -21.39
N THR A 21 -9.81 -2.37 -22.09
CA THR A 21 -8.85 -1.41 -21.57
C THR A 21 -9.51 -0.49 -20.55
N LEU A 22 -9.06 -0.55 -19.29
CA LEU A 22 -9.43 0.38 -18.23
C LEU A 22 -8.69 1.72 -18.45
N PRO A 23 -9.38 2.88 -18.41
CA PRO A 23 -8.70 4.16 -18.24
C PRO A 23 -8.30 4.34 -16.77
N LEU A 24 -7.01 4.58 -16.50
CA LEU A 24 -6.45 4.72 -15.16
C LEU A 24 -6.24 6.20 -14.74
N PRO A 25 -6.16 6.46 -13.41
CA PRO A 25 -6.20 7.78 -12.81
C PRO A 25 -5.11 8.77 -13.20
N ALA A 26 -5.41 10.07 -13.10
CA ALA A 26 -4.44 11.15 -13.24
C ALA A 26 -3.31 11.14 -12.18
N ALA A 27 -3.53 10.52 -11.00
CA ALA A 27 -2.50 10.35 -9.97
C ALA A 27 -1.35 9.40 -10.40
N TYR A 28 -1.59 8.53 -11.40
CA TYR A 28 -0.56 7.67 -12.00
C TYR A 28 0.09 8.30 -13.26
N ARG A 29 -0.26 9.55 -13.61
CA ARG A 29 0.22 10.23 -14.84
C ARG A 29 1.55 10.96 -14.67
N ARG A 30 2.45 10.48 -13.82
CA ARG A 30 3.87 10.89 -13.86
C ARG A 30 4.68 9.80 -14.54
N ARG A 31 4.64 9.73 -15.88
CA ARG A 31 5.36 8.75 -16.74
C ARG A 31 5.78 7.47 -15.98
N GLY A 32 4.79 6.78 -15.42
CA GLY A 32 5.00 5.56 -14.66
C GLY A 32 5.04 4.40 -15.63
N LEU A 33 6.15 3.66 -15.63
CA LEU A 33 6.24 2.36 -16.25
C LEU A 33 5.12 1.48 -15.67
N MET A 34 4.09 1.16 -16.45
CA MET A 34 3.05 0.26 -15.98
C MET A 34 3.43 -1.18 -16.34
N LEU A 35 3.84 -1.94 -15.33
CA LEU A 35 4.19 -3.35 -15.47
C LEU A 35 2.91 -4.20 -15.40
N TYR A 36 2.49 -4.75 -16.52
CA TYR A 36 1.47 -5.80 -16.52
C TYR A 36 2.17 -7.16 -16.48
N LEU A 37 1.98 -7.89 -15.39
CA LEU A 37 2.36 -9.29 -15.27
C LEU A 37 1.13 -10.13 -15.62
N THR A 38 1.19 -10.84 -16.75
CA THR A 38 0.15 -11.83 -17.08
C THR A 38 0.64 -13.22 -16.67
N TYR A 39 -0.13 -13.88 -15.82
CA TYR A 39 0.13 -15.26 -15.37
C TYR A 39 -0.88 -16.20 -16.05
N ALA A 40 -0.37 -17.24 -16.71
CA ALA A 40 -1.18 -18.37 -17.15
C ALA A 40 -1.11 -19.46 -16.06
N PRO A 41 -2.25 -19.90 -15.48
CA PRO A 41 -2.22 -20.69 -14.26
C PRO A 41 -1.73 -22.11 -14.52
N PRO A 42 -1.16 -22.72 -13.47
CA PRO A 42 -1.91 -23.81 -12.85
C PRO A 42 -2.15 -23.49 -11.38
N ARG A 43 -3.38 -23.07 -11.01
CA ARG A 43 -3.93 -23.04 -9.64
C ARG A 43 -2.90 -22.70 -8.54
N VAL A 44 -2.19 -21.57 -8.65
CA VAL A 44 -1.20 -21.05 -7.70
C VAL A 44 -1.25 -19.53 -7.70
N ALA A 45 -1.57 -18.92 -6.56
CA ALA A 45 -1.55 -17.47 -6.36
C ALA A 45 -0.18 -17.03 -5.85
N ILE A 46 0.63 -16.44 -6.72
CA ILE A 46 1.95 -15.87 -6.38
C ILE A 46 1.79 -14.37 -6.20
N SER A 47 2.25 -13.82 -5.08
CA SER A 47 2.37 -12.37 -4.90
C SER A 47 3.75 -11.94 -5.41
N THR A 48 3.75 -11.10 -6.44
CA THR A 48 4.93 -10.35 -6.83
C THR A 48 4.92 -9.03 -6.11
N ILE A 49 5.98 -8.76 -5.37
CA ILE A 49 6.29 -7.45 -4.84
C ILE A 49 7.23 -6.79 -5.84
N VAL A 50 6.70 -5.89 -6.66
CA VAL A 50 7.51 -5.08 -7.55
C VAL A 50 7.71 -3.72 -6.89
N SER A 51 8.96 -3.36 -6.59
CA SER A 51 9.32 -1.95 -6.47
C SER A 51 9.88 -1.49 -7.81
N PRO A 52 9.34 -0.40 -8.37
CA PRO A 52 9.97 0.29 -9.48
C PRO A 52 11.39 0.79 -9.14
N ALA A 53 11.71 1.00 -7.86
CA ALA A 53 13.05 1.41 -7.44
C ALA A 53 14.07 0.28 -7.67
N CYS A 54 15.21 0.66 -8.26
CA CYS A 54 16.30 -0.26 -8.61
C CYS A 54 15.93 -1.46 -9.51
N GLY A 55 14.75 -1.43 -10.17
CA GLY A 55 14.31 -2.49 -11.09
C GLY A 55 14.13 -3.85 -10.39
N SER A 56 13.83 -3.85 -9.09
CA SER A 56 13.77 -5.06 -8.30
C SER A 56 12.34 -5.59 -8.15
N ALA A 57 12.12 -6.83 -8.58
CA ALA A 57 10.91 -7.59 -8.30
C ALA A 57 11.29 -8.71 -7.33
N GLU A 58 10.80 -8.62 -6.10
CA GLU A 58 10.87 -9.72 -5.14
C GLU A 58 9.57 -10.52 -5.18
N TRP A 59 9.69 -11.84 -5.13
CA TRP A 59 8.55 -12.75 -5.27
C TRP A 59 8.30 -13.38 -3.91
N SER A 60 7.17 -13.05 -3.30
CA SER A 60 6.70 -13.74 -2.10
C SER A 60 5.75 -14.85 -2.52
N TYR A 61 6.23 -16.09 -2.36
CA TYR A 61 5.49 -17.28 -2.75
C TYR A 61 4.68 -17.83 -1.58
N PHE A 62 3.40 -18.09 -1.83
CA PHE A 62 2.62 -19.04 -1.05
C PHE A 62 2.18 -20.18 -1.97
N ALA A 63 2.63 -21.39 -1.67
CA ALA A 63 2.12 -22.58 -2.34
C ALA A 63 0.66 -22.77 -1.92
N PRO A 64 -0.31 -22.89 -2.84
CA PRO A 64 -1.52 -23.59 -2.48
C PRO A 64 -1.14 -25.03 -2.17
N VAL A 65 -1.70 -25.50 -1.07
CA VAL A 65 -1.55 -26.85 -0.58
C VAL A 65 -2.03 -27.83 -1.65
N ARG A 66 -1.10 -28.42 -2.41
CA ARG A 66 -1.39 -29.65 -3.15
C ARG A 66 -1.45 -30.79 -2.13
N ARG A 67 -2.42 -31.68 -2.29
CA ARG A 67 -2.49 -33.01 -1.63
C ARG A 67 -1.17 -33.76 -1.84
N SER A 68 -0.18 -33.54 -0.99
CA SER A 68 1.00 -34.38 -0.89
C SER A 68 1.64 -34.20 0.47
N ARG A 69 1.68 -35.29 1.25
CA ARG A 69 2.36 -35.42 2.54
C ARG A 69 3.81 -34.96 2.41
N VAL A 70 4.13 -33.77 2.91
CA VAL A 70 5.49 -33.42 3.31
C VAL A 70 5.39 -32.44 4.50
N HIS A 71 6.00 -32.79 5.62
CA HIS A 71 6.21 -31.89 6.77
C HIS A 71 7.23 -30.81 6.41
N PRO A 72 7.01 -29.55 6.80
CA PRO A 72 8.02 -28.90 7.65
C PRO A 72 7.45 -27.93 8.71
N GLU A 73 8.29 -27.71 9.71
CA GLU A 73 8.10 -26.96 10.96
C GLU A 73 7.93 -25.44 10.78
N SER A 74 7.44 -24.82 11.85
CA SER A 74 7.28 -23.39 12.11
C SER A 74 8.45 -22.50 11.67
N SER A 75 8.11 -21.36 11.06
CA SER A 75 8.85 -20.09 11.04
C SER A 75 10.39 -20.17 11.07
N GLY A 76 11.01 -20.25 9.90
CA GLY A 76 12.44 -19.96 9.72
C GLY A 76 13.11 -20.83 8.67
N MET A 77 13.79 -20.18 7.72
CA MET A 77 14.53 -20.77 6.60
C MET A 77 13.67 -21.49 5.56
N PHE A 78 13.68 -20.93 4.34
CA PHE A 78 13.26 -21.62 3.12
C PHE A 78 13.99 -22.96 2.99
N GLY A 79 13.35 -24.02 3.46
CA GLY A 79 13.68 -25.39 3.06
C GLY A 79 13.43 -25.52 1.57
N LYS A 80 14.42 -26.06 0.85
CA LYS A 80 14.36 -26.44 -0.56
C LYS A 80 13.14 -27.35 -0.82
N THR A 81 11.99 -26.74 -1.06
CA THR A 81 10.78 -27.44 -1.50
C THR A 81 10.44 -26.84 -2.85
N SER A 82 10.89 -27.54 -3.89
CA SER A 82 10.54 -27.42 -5.31
C SER A 82 9.85 -26.11 -5.70
N LEU A 83 10.62 -25.03 -5.83
CA LEU A 83 10.17 -23.84 -6.55
C LEU A 83 9.76 -24.30 -7.96
N GLY A 84 8.49 -24.11 -8.32
CA GLY A 84 8.07 -24.30 -9.71
C GLY A 84 8.90 -23.40 -10.62
N ILE A 85 9.17 -23.83 -11.85
CA ILE A 85 9.66 -22.92 -12.88
C ILE A 85 8.47 -22.10 -13.34
N TYR A 86 8.55 -20.78 -13.20
CA TYR A 86 7.50 -19.86 -13.64
C TYR A 86 7.93 -19.13 -14.90
N HIS A 87 6.99 -19.02 -15.85
CA HIS A 87 7.15 -18.21 -17.05
C HIS A 87 6.38 -16.91 -16.83
N ILE A 88 7.08 -15.79 -16.88
CA ILE A 88 6.51 -14.46 -16.63
C ILE A 88 6.57 -13.68 -17.94
N ASN A 89 5.42 -13.18 -18.40
CA ASN A 89 5.35 -12.23 -19.49
C ASN A 89 5.15 -10.83 -18.91
N VAL A 90 6.12 -9.96 -19.18
CA VAL A 90 6.11 -8.56 -18.80
C VAL A 90 5.73 -7.72 -20.01
N THR A 91 4.63 -6.98 -19.91
CA THR A 91 4.24 -6.01 -20.93
C THR A 91 4.29 -4.61 -20.35
N LEU A 92 4.97 -3.71 -21.06
CA LEU A 92 5.10 -2.30 -20.73
C LEU A 92 4.23 -1.49 -21.69
N ILE A 93 3.21 -0.82 -21.14
CA ILE A 93 2.31 0.03 -21.93
C ILE A 93 2.63 1.49 -21.61
N PHE A 94 3.02 2.23 -22.64
CA PHE A 94 3.31 3.66 -22.53
C PHE A 94 2.13 4.45 -23.08
N TYR A 95 1.54 5.28 -22.22
CA TYR A 95 0.48 6.20 -22.62
C TYR A 95 1.10 7.57 -22.89
N GLU A 96 1.08 8.02 -24.15
CA GLU A 96 1.38 9.42 -24.45
C GLU A 96 0.23 10.29 -23.97
N PHE A 97 0.48 11.10 -22.94
CA PHE A 97 -0.47 12.12 -22.53
C PHE A 97 -0.47 13.23 -23.59
N ASN A 98 -1.40 13.14 -24.54
CA ASN A 98 -1.66 14.20 -25.51
C ASN A 98 -2.92 14.96 -25.07
N PRO A 99 -2.79 16.13 -24.40
CA PRO A 99 -3.93 16.89 -23.90
C PRO A 99 -4.85 17.39 -25.03
N ILE A 100 -4.42 17.32 -26.30
CA ILE A 100 -5.20 17.70 -27.48
C ILE A 100 -6.03 16.52 -28.02
N ALA A 101 -5.54 15.28 -27.90
CA ALA A 101 -6.20 14.11 -28.49
C ALA A 101 -7.41 13.60 -27.67
N SER A 102 -7.46 13.90 -26.36
CA SER A 102 -8.65 13.66 -25.53
C SER A 102 -9.81 14.63 -25.82
N ASN A 103 -9.63 15.62 -26.71
CA ASN A 103 -10.56 16.73 -26.94
C ASN A 103 -11.42 16.65 -28.22
N LEU A 104 -11.53 15.53 -28.91
CA LEU A 104 -12.35 15.45 -30.13
C LEU A 104 -13.88 15.58 -29.89
N LYS A 105 -14.35 15.66 -28.64
CA LYS A 105 -15.76 15.99 -28.31
C LYS A 105 -15.99 17.38 -27.70
N ILE A 106 -14.95 18.17 -27.43
CA ILE A 106 -15.04 19.40 -26.61
C ILE A 106 -14.48 20.65 -27.32
N SER A 107 -14.16 20.60 -28.61
CA SER A 107 -13.67 21.80 -29.32
C SER A 107 -14.72 22.90 -29.56
N ASN A 108 -16.01 22.66 -29.25
CA ASN A 108 -17.08 23.59 -29.62
C ASN A 108 -17.71 24.40 -28.47
N ARG A 109 -17.21 24.36 -27.23
CA ARG A 109 -17.88 25.10 -26.12
C ARG A 109 -17.05 25.94 -25.16
N LEU A 110 -15.72 26.00 -25.26
CA LEU A 110 -14.92 26.83 -24.35
C LEU A 110 -13.75 27.50 -25.10
N GLY A 111 -14.05 28.60 -25.80
CA GLY A 111 -13.04 29.64 -25.98
C GLY A 111 -12.94 30.41 -24.66
N PHE A 112 -11.71 30.66 -24.18
CA PHE A 112 -11.33 31.20 -22.86
C PHE A 112 -11.12 30.17 -21.74
N VAL A 113 -10.05 29.37 -21.80
CA VAL A 113 -9.13 29.09 -20.66
C VAL A 113 -7.80 28.56 -21.24
N ASP A 114 -6.90 29.45 -21.68
CA ASP A 114 -5.57 29.05 -22.20
C ASP A 114 -4.42 29.69 -21.40
N SER A 115 -4.61 29.91 -20.09
CA SER A 115 -3.60 30.63 -19.28
C SER A 115 -3.41 30.15 -17.84
N GLN A 116 -3.93 28.98 -17.44
CA GLN A 116 -3.72 28.42 -16.09
C GLN A 116 -3.44 26.91 -16.02
N LYS A 117 -2.97 26.27 -17.10
CA LYS A 117 -2.48 24.88 -16.99
C LYS A 117 -1.02 24.87 -16.56
N ARG A 118 -0.80 24.66 -15.27
CA ARG A 118 0.53 24.54 -14.69
C ARG A 118 1.16 23.18 -14.91
N ASP A 119 2.48 23.25 -14.80
CA ASP A 119 3.51 22.29 -15.10
C ASP A 119 3.47 21.06 -14.17
N GLN A 120 2.57 20.11 -14.41
CA GLN A 120 2.76 18.72 -13.98
C GLN A 120 3.78 18.04 -14.89
N THR A 121 4.99 18.59 -14.97
CA THR A 121 6.08 17.93 -15.68
C THR A 121 6.51 16.69 -14.89
N PRO A 122 6.82 15.58 -15.57
CA PRO A 122 7.49 14.47 -14.92
C PRO A 122 8.83 14.95 -14.33
N ALA A 123 9.36 14.22 -13.35
CA ALA A 123 10.71 14.47 -12.85
C ALA A 123 11.72 14.39 -14.01
N ASP A 124 12.71 15.28 -13.99
CA ASP A 124 13.79 15.33 -14.98
C ASP A 124 14.82 14.22 -14.73
N LEU A 125 15.00 13.83 -13.46
CA LEU A 125 15.90 12.77 -13.03
C LEU A 125 15.26 11.94 -11.91
N ILE A 126 15.39 10.61 -12.01
CA ILE A 126 14.99 9.67 -10.96
C ILE A 126 16.25 8.94 -10.48
N ILE A 127 16.58 9.06 -9.20
CA ILE A 127 17.72 8.38 -8.57
C ILE A 127 17.17 7.35 -7.57
N PRO A 128 17.45 6.05 -7.75
CA PRO A 128 16.93 5.05 -6.84
C PRO A 128 17.82 4.91 -5.58
N VAL A 129 17.16 4.83 -4.42
CA VAL A 129 17.75 4.69 -3.08
C VAL A 129 17.49 3.28 -2.58
N CYS A 130 18.52 2.43 -2.68
CA CYS A 130 18.38 0.99 -2.51
C CYS A 130 19.74 0.38 -2.10
N ASP A 131 19.72 -0.87 -1.63
CA ASP A 131 20.90 -1.63 -1.19
C ASP A 131 21.87 -1.93 -2.37
N GLY A 132 23.10 -2.30 -2.03
CA GLY A 132 24.14 -2.65 -3.00
C GLY A 132 23.92 -3.98 -3.73
N GLY A 133 22.89 -4.76 -3.38
CA GLY A 133 22.46 -5.95 -4.14
C GLY A 133 22.88 -7.30 -3.54
N ASN A 134 23.58 -7.32 -2.40
CA ASN A 134 24.10 -8.58 -1.82
C ASN A 134 22.99 -9.52 -1.33
N ARG A 135 21.83 -8.98 -0.94
CA ARG A 135 20.65 -9.73 -0.45
C ARG A 135 19.38 -9.35 -1.22
N GLY A 136 19.52 -8.93 -2.47
CA GLY A 136 18.50 -8.16 -3.18
C GLY A 136 18.80 -6.66 -3.11
N PHE A 137 18.00 -5.85 -3.81
CA PHE A 137 18.18 -4.40 -3.88
C PHE A 137 17.40 -3.63 -2.80
N TRP A 138 16.49 -4.30 -2.08
CA TRP A 138 15.82 -3.69 -0.95
C TRP A 138 16.74 -3.58 0.26
N PHE A 139 16.59 -2.52 1.06
CA PHE A 139 17.16 -2.52 2.39
C PHE A 139 16.35 -3.48 3.27
N MET A 140 16.99 -4.54 3.74
CA MET A 140 16.41 -5.50 4.65
C MET A 140 16.67 -5.07 6.11
N ILE A 141 15.68 -4.44 6.72
CA ILE A 141 15.75 -3.89 8.08
C ILE A 141 15.24 -4.95 9.06
N GLU A 142 16.17 -5.62 9.75
CA GLU A 142 15.87 -6.72 10.69
C GLU A 142 15.79 -6.25 12.15
N ASN A 143 16.44 -5.12 12.46
CA ASN A 143 16.58 -4.59 13.81
C ASN A 143 16.02 -3.16 13.86
N PRO A 144 15.06 -2.84 14.74
CA PRO A 144 14.44 -1.52 14.82
C PRO A 144 15.41 -0.42 15.33
N ARG A 145 16.61 -0.79 15.81
CA ARG A 145 17.66 0.15 16.21
C ARG A 145 18.62 0.52 15.08
N GLU A 146 18.56 -0.21 13.96
CA GLU A 146 19.44 -0.01 12.83
C GLU A 146 18.76 0.87 11.78
N THR A 147 19.59 1.58 11.02
CA THR A 147 19.17 2.28 9.82
C THR A 147 20.05 1.84 8.66
N TYR A 148 19.45 1.73 7.49
CA TYR A 148 20.14 1.41 6.25
C TYR A 148 20.11 2.63 5.36
N SER A 149 21.20 2.90 4.65
CA SER A 149 21.35 4.17 3.96
C SER A 149 22.12 4.08 2.66
N LYS A 150 21.96 5.12 1.84
CA LYS A 150 22.74 5.34 0.62
C LYS A 150 23.17 6.80 0.54
N GLY A 151 24.45 7.01 0.25
CA GLY A 151 24.99 8.33 -0.05
C GLY A 151 24.61 8.76 -1.47
N ILE A 152 24.00 9.93 -1.62
CA ILE A 152 23.57 10.47 -2.92
C ILE A 152 23.99 11.94 -3.01
N GLN A 153 24.64 12.31 -4.10
CA GLN A 153 24.95 13.70 -4.42
C GLN A 153 23.82 14.28 -5.27
N ILE A 154 23.23 15.40 -4.83
CA ILE A 154 22.11 16.05 -5.51
C ILE A 154 22.65 17.08 -6.51
N PRO A 155 22.16 17.12 -7.78
CA PRO A 155 22.55 18.14 -8.73
C PRO A 155 22.25 19.55 -8.23
N SER A 156 23.21 20.46 -8.34
CA SER A 156 23.13 21.83 -7.80
C SER A 156 22.04 22.71 -8.43
N ASN A 157 21.48 22.31 -9.57
CA ASN A 157 20.34 22.96 -10.21
C ASN A 157 18.98 22.31 -9.88
N THR A 158 18.90 21.42 -8.88
CA THR A 158 17.63 20.81 -8.45
C THR A 158 16.75 21.85 -7.78
N ARG A 159 15.55 22.10 -8.32
CA ARG A 159 14.58 23.06 -7.78
C ARG A 159 13.43 22.44 -6.98
N GLN A 160 13.21 21.14 -7.11
CA GLN A 160 12.20 20.37 -6.37
C GLN A 160 12.70 18.93 -6.23
N ILE A 161 12.46 18.32 -5.08
CA ILE A 161 12.85 16.95 -4.80
C ILE A 161 11.74 16.26 -3.99
N VAL A 162 11.32 15.09 -4.45
CA VAL A 162 10.31 14.25 -3.78
C VAL A 162 10.88 12.85 -3.62
N LEU A 163 10.78 12.28 -2.43
CA LEU A 163 11.11 10.89 -2.15
C LEU A 163 9.84 10.04 -2.20
N GLU A 164 9.81 9.06 -3.08
CA GLU A 164 8.77 8.05 -3.16
C GLU A 164 9.24 6.79 -2.43
N LEU A 165 8.65 6.49 -1.27
CA LEU A 165 9.01 5.38 -0.39
C LEU A 165 8.19 4.12 -0.73
N TYR A 166 8.84 2.96 -0.79
CA TYR A 166 8.19 1.65 -0.85
C TYR A 166 8.53 0.82 0.39
N VAL A 167 7.57 0.04 0.84
CA VAL A 167 7.69 -0.75 2.07
C VAL A 167 6.98 -2.09 1.90
N SER A 168 7.66 -3.18 2.26
CA SER A 168 7.06 -4.51 2.44
C SER A 168 7.49 -5.13 3.76
N PHE A 169 6.60 -5.87 4.42
CA PHE A 169 6.81 -6.43 5.76
C PHE A 169 6.55 -7.93 5.77
N HIS A 170 7.39 -8.68 6.48
CA HIS A 170 7.42 -10.13 6.35
C HIS A 170 7.80 -10.85 7.64
N GLY A 171 7.73 -12.18 7.60
CA GLY A 171 8.03 -13.05 8.74
C GLY A 171 7.08 -12.80 9.91
N ASN A 172 7.62 -12.51 11.09
CA ASN A 172 6.75 -12.23 12.25
C ASN A 172 6.00 -10.89 12.17
N ASP A 173 6.34 -10.02 11.23
CA ASP A 173 5.65 -8.77 10.97
C ASP A 173 4.78 -8.79 9.71
N GLU A 174 4.62 -9.92 9.03
CA GLU A 174 3.69 -10.06 7.89
C GLU A 174 2.25 -9.64 8.26
N PHE A 175 1.88 -9.81 9.54
CA PHE A 175 0.59 -9.43 10.10
C PHE A 175 0.72 -8.42 11.25
N TRP A 176 1.71 -7.51 11.19
CA TRP A 176 2.06 -6.58 12.27
C TRP A 176 0.85 -5.84 12.86
N TYR A 177 -0.13 -5.47 12.03
CA TYR A 177 -1.39 -4.82 12.40
C TYR A 177 -2.30 -5.66 13.31
N SER A 178 -1.95 -6.93 13.53
CA SER A 178 -2.66 -7.88 14.39
C SER A 178 -1.80 -8.41 15.54
N ASN A 179 -0.56 -7.92 15.69
CA ASN A 179 0.37 -8.45 16.67
C ASN A 179 -0.01 -7.97 18.10
N PRO A 180 -0.05 -8.87 19.09
CA PRO A 180 -0.17 -8.50 20.48
C PRO A 180 1.11 -7.82 21.01
N PRO A 181 1.05 -7.16 22.18
CA PRO A 181 2.25 -6.68 22.87
C PRO A 181 3.08 -7.85 23.42
N ASN A 182 4.38 -7.61 23.65
CA ASN A 182 5.28 -8.62 24.21
C ASN A 182 4.88 -9.10 25.62
N SER A 183 4.16 -8.27 26.37
CA SER A 183 3.59 -8.62 27.68
C SER A 183 2.65 -9.82 27.56
N TYR A 184 1.71 -9.81 26.61
CA TYR A 184 0.76 -10.90 26.37
C TYR A 184 1.47 -12.21 26.01
N ILE A 185 2.48 -12.14 25.14
CA ILE A 185 3.28 -13.30 24.72
C ILE A 185 3.99 -13.93 25.92
N ARG A 186 4.67 -13.11 26.74
CA ARG A 186 5.39 -13.57 27.92
C ARG A 186 4.46 -14.13 28.98
N THR A 187 3.37 -13.44 29.31
CA THR A 187 2.42 -13.87 30.34
C THR A 187 1.80 -15.22 30.02
N ASN A 188 1.56 -15.50 28.74
CA ASN A 188 0.94 -16.75 28.28
C ASN A 188 1.94 -17.79 27.76
N ASN A 189 3.26 -17.55 27.87
CA ASN A 189 4.31 -18.43 27.37
C ASN A 189 4.10 -18.88 25.92
N LEU A 190 3.66 -17.96 25.04
CA LEU A 190 3.39 -18.29 23.64
C LEU A 190 4.70 -18.44 22.86
N ALA A 191 4.83 -19.55 22.12
CA ALA A 191 5.98 -19.82 21.25
C ALA A 191 5.87 -19.05 19.91
N THR A 192 5.85 -17.72 19.98
CA THR A 192 5.75 -16.84 18.81
C THR A 192 6.63 -15.60 18.95
N GLY A 193 7.22 -15.19 17.83
CA GLY A 193 7.95 -13.92 17.73
C GLY A 193 7.07 -12.72 17.38
N ARG A 194 5.76 -12.91 17.15
CA ARG A 194 4.82 -11.90 16.65
C ARG A 194 4.40 -10.88 17.70
N GLY A 195 5.35 -10.05 18.12
CA GLY A 195 5.20 -9.10 19.22
C GLY A 195 5.14 -7.62 18.81
N ASN A 196 5.56 -6.76 19.76
CA ASN A 196 5.65 -5.30 19.64
C ASN A 196 4.32 -4.53 19.43
N GLY A 197 3.16 -5.20 19.49
CA GLY A 197 1.86 -4.56 19.33
C GLY A 197 1.56 -4.12 17.89
N ALA A 198 0.34 -3.66 17.66
CA ALA A 198 -0.20 -3.36 16.33
C ALA A 198 0.10 -1.93 15.82
N TYR A 199 1.37 -1.52 15.89
CA TYR A 199 1.85 -0.24 15.37
C TYR A 199 3.28 -0.34 14.84
N ARG A 200 3.53 0.19 13.64
CA ARG A 200 4.84 0.29 12.99
C ARG A 200 4.92 1.64 12.30
N GLU A 201 6.09 2.26 12.32
CA GLU A 201 6.33 3.54 11.64
C GLU A 201 7.66 3.43 10.88
N VAL A 202 7.61 3.59 9.57
CA VAL A 202 8.80 3.66 8.72
C VAL A 202 9.23 5.11 8.62
N PHE A 203 10.46 5.42 9.00
CA PHE A 203 10.97 6.79 9.02
C PHE A 203 12.15 6.98 8.07
N VAL A 204 12.31 8.22 7.62
CA VAL A 204 13.39 8.64 6.73
C VAL A 204 14.23 9.72 7.41
N LYS A 205 15.55 9.61 7.25
CA LYS A 205 16.52 10.61 7.71
C LYS A 205 17.43 11.04 6.58
N ILE A 206 17.86 12.31 6.62
CA ILE A 206 18.91 12.87 5.77
C ILE A 206 20.03 13.37 6.67
N ASP A 207 21.25 12.84 6.51
CA ASP A 207 22.41 13.16 7.36
C ASP A 207 22.09 13.08 8.86
N GLY A 208 21.36 12.02 9.26
CA GLY A 208 20.90 11.81 10.64
C GLY A 208 19.69 12.66 11.08
N ARG A 209 19.22 13.63 10.30
CA ARG A 209 18.05 14.47 10.60
C ARG A 209 16.77 13.79 10.13
N TYR A 210 15.76 13.69 10.99
CA TYR A 210 14.45 13.17 10.60
C TYR A 210 13.76 14.10 9.60
N VAL A 211 13.27 13.57 8.48
CA VAL A 211 12.61 14.36 7.41
C VAL A 211 11.19 13.90 7.09
N GLY A 212 10.77 12.74 7.60
CA GLY A 212 9.41 12.22 7.40
C GLY A 212 9.25 10.80 7.89
N SER A 213 8.00 10.34 7.97
CA SER A 213 7.66 8.95 8.21
C SER A 213 6.28 8.60 7.68
N GLU A 214 5.98 7.31 7.71
CA GLU A 214 4.72 6.72 7.25
C GLU A 214 4.33 5.55 8.14
N VAL A 215 3.03 5.39 8.36
CA VAL A 215 2.46 4.12 8.80
C VAL A 215 1.98 3.40 7.54
N PRO A 216 2.56 2.27 7.14
CA PRO A 216 2.18 1.65 5.87
C PRO A 216 0.74 1.12 5.88
N PHE A 217 0.11 1.12 4.71
CA PHE A 217 -1.14 0.39 4.47
C PHE A 217 -0.94 -1.11 4.81
N PRO A 218 -1.85 -1.73 5.58
CA PRO A 218 -1.74 -3.14 5.99
C PRO A 218 -2.11 -4.08 4.83
N VAL A 219 -1.22 -4.19 3.84
CA VAL A 219 -1.32 -5.18 2.75
C VAL A 219 -1.46 -6.59 3.31
N ILE A 220 -2.46 -7.32 2.83
CA ILE A 220 -2.65 -8.75 3.11
C ILE A 220 -2.11 -9.53 1.91
N PHE A 221 -1.05 -10.31 2.08
CA PHE A 221 -0.50 -11.12 0.99
C PHE A 221 -1.39 -12.32 0.67
N THR A 222 -1.21 -12.94 -0.50
CA THR A 222 -2.10 -13.98 -1.04
C THR A 222 -2.18 -15.27 -0.22
N GLY A 223 -1.26 -15.48 0.74
CA GLY A 223 -1.35 -16.57 1.72
C GLY A 223 -1.91 -16.15 3.09
N GLY A 224 -2.21 -14.87 3.26
CA GLY A 224 -2.47 -14.26 4.56
C GLY A 224 -3.89 -14.46 5.07
N ILE A 225 -4.01 -14.64 6.39
CA ILE A 225 -5.27 -14.78 7.16
C ILE A 225 -6.08 -16.02 6.76
N ASN A 226 -6.74 -15.99 5.60
CA ASN A 226 -7.38 -17.14 4.97
C ASN A 226 -7.03 -17.10 3.47
N PRO A 227 -6.18 -18.02 2.97
CA PRO A 227 -5.73 -18.00 1.57
C PRO A 227 -6.86 -18.17 0.56
N LEU A 228 -8.00 -18.75 0.96
CA LEU A 228 -9.16 -18.96 0.08
C LEU A 228 -9.85 -17.64 -0.32
N PHE A 229 -9.59 -16.53 0.39
CA PHE A 229 -10.13 -15.21 0.04
C PHE A 229 -9.53 -14.62 -1.23
N TRP A 230 -8.31 -15.04 -1.58
CA TRP A 230 -7.46 -14.33 -2.54
C TRP A 230 -7.42 -14.99 -3.92
N GLU A 231 -8.45 -15.78 -4.26
CA GLU A 231 -8.63 -16.42 -5.56
C GLU A 231 -10.04 -16.18 -6.12
N PRO A 232 -10.19 -15.67 -7.37
CA PRO A 232 -9.16 -15.10 -8.25
C PRO A 232 -8.86 -13.62 -7.96
N VAL A 233 -9.51 -13.02 -6.97
CA VAL A 233 -9.34 -11.59 -6.60
C VAL A 233 -8.40 -11.49 -5.40
N VAL A 234 -7.23 -10.87 -5.59
CA VAL A 234 -6.24 -10.70 -4.51
C VAL A 234 -6.53 -9.47 -3.66
N ALA A 235 -5.94 -9.40 -2.46
CA ALA A 235 -6.14 -8.28 -1.56
C ALA A 235 -5.66 -6.94 -2.16
N ILE A 236 -6.25 -5.83 -1.72
CA ILE A 236 -5.79 -4.47 -2.07
C ILE A 236 -4.28 -4.36 -1.79
N GLY A 237 -3.52 -3.96 -2.81
CA GLY A 237 -2.07 -3.75 -2.71
C GLY A 237 -1.20 -5.01 -2.85
N ALA A 238 -1.75 -6.22 -2.87
CA ALA A 238 -0.96 -7.46 -2.83
C ALA A 238 -0.05 -7.70 -4.06
N PHE A 239 -0.40 -7.14 -5.22
CA PHE A 239 0.42 -7.19 -6.45
C PHE A 239 1.02 -5.84 -6.84
N ASN A 240 0.50 -4.75 -6.27
CA ASN A 240 0.95 -3.39 -6.53
C ASN A 240 1.02 -2.66 -5.19
N LEU A 241 2.16 -2.77 -4.51
CA LEU A 241 2.33 -2.17 -3.19
C LEU A 241 2.10 -0.66 -3.26
N PRO A 242 1.42 -0.06 -2.26
CA PRO A 242 1.33 1.39 -2.17
C PRO A 242 2.72 2.02 -1.98
N SER A 243 2.95 3.14 -2.65
CA SER A 243 4.09 4.03 -2.40
C SER A 243 3.66 5.30 -1.67
N TYR A 244 4.62 5.98 -1.05
CA TYR A 244 4.38 7.13 -0.19
C TYR A 244 5.34 8.28 -0.52
N ASP A 245 4.77 9.39 -0.99
CA ASP A 245 5.54 10.57 -1.36
C ASP A 245 5.85 11.45 -0.14
N MET A 246 7.10 11.88 -0.04
CA MET A 246 7.60 12.87 0.92
C MET A 246 8.27 14.01 0.15
N ASP A 247 7.70 15.21 0.18
CA ASP A 247 8.30 16.38 -0.47
C ASP A 247 9.48 16.87 0.38
N LEU A 248 10.69 16.72 -0.17
CA LEU A 248 11.96 17.07 0.48
C LEU A 248 12.48 18.44 0.04
N THR A 249 11.72 19.19 -0.77
CA THR A 249 12.10 20.52 -1.26
C THR A 249 12.51 21.49 -0.15
N PRO A 250 11.87 21.50 1.04
CA PRO A 250 12.32 22.33 2.17
C PRO A 250 13.78 22.11 2.61
N PHE A 251 14.36 20.95 2.28
CA PHE A 251 15.72 20.55 2.66
C PHE A 251 16.78 20.84 1.59
N LEU A 252 16.42 21.40 0.43
CA LEU A 252 17.37 21.67 -0.65
C LEU A 252 18.53 22.60 -0.22
N GLY A 253 18.30 23.52 0.73
CA GLY A 253 19.38 24.36 1.27
C GLY A 253 20.50 23.56 1.96
N LEU A 254 20.20 22.35 2.46
CA LEU A 254 21.17 21.42 3.03
C LEU A 254 21.82 20.53 1.96
N LEU A 255 21.05 20.15 0.93
CA LEU A 255 21.40 19.13 -0.05
C LEU A 255 22.22 19.63 -1.25
N LEU A 256 22.23 20.95 -1.49
CA LEU A 256 22.86 21.56 -2.67
C LEU A 256 24.27 22.09 -2.37
N ASP A 257 25.03 21.42 -1.49
CA ASP A 257 26.39 21.81 -1.13
C ASP A 257 27.49 21.13 -2.00
N GLY A 258 27.06 20.32 -2.97
CA GLY A 258 27.93 19.58 -3.88
C GLY A 258 28.54 18.31 -3.27
N LYS A 259 28.14 17.89 -2.07
CA LYS A 259 28.59 16.65 -1.43
C LYS A 259 27.56 15.54 -1.55
N SER A 260 27.98 14.34 -1.16
CA SER A 260 27.08 13.20 -0.99
C SER A 260 26.39 13.31 0.38
N HIS A 261 25.07 13.16 0.39
CA HIS A 261 24.23 13.16 1.58
C HIS A 261 23.67 11.77 1.86
N GLU A 262 23.59 11.39 3.12
CA GLU A 262 23.09 10.10 3.56
C GLU A 262 21.56 10.10 3.61
N PHE A 263 20.91 9.31 2.75
CA PHE A 263 19.48 9.00 2.85
C PHE A 263 19.31 7.68 3.59
N ALA A 264 18.81 7.74 4.82
CA ALA A 264 18.70 6.60 5.73
C ALA A 264 17.24 6.25 6.08
N PHE A 265 16.95 4.96 6.17
CA PHE A 265 15.62 4.40 6.46
C PHE A 265 15.67 3.53 7.72
N GLY A 266 14.59 3.54 8.49
CA GLY A 266 14.42 2.68 9.66
C GLY A 266 12.94 2.37 9.93
N VAL A 267 12.68 1.36 10.77
CA VAL A 267 11.33 0.95 11.15
C VAL A 267 11.22 0.91 12.68
N ASN A 268 10.41 1.80 13.25
CA ASN A 268 10.09 1.78 14.67
C ASN A 268 9.28 0.53 15.01
N ASP A 269 9.68 -0.15 16.09
CA ASP A 269 9.04 -1.36 16.61
C ASP A 269 8.99 -2.56 15.63
N GLY A 270 9.68 -2.48 14.48
CA GLY A 270 9.78 -3.57 13.50
C GLY A 270 10.48 -4.80 14.07
N ILE A 271 10.04 -5.99 13.65
CA ILE A 271 10.65 -7.29 13.99
C ILE A 271 10.73 -8.18 12.75
N SER A 272 11.55 -9.23 12.84
CA SER A 272 11.84 -10.15 11.74
C SER A 272 12.58 -9.44 10.61
N TYR A 273 11.87 -8.89 9.62
CA TYR A 273 12.48 -8.04 8.62
C TYR A 273 11.43 -7.20 7.87
N TRP A 274 11.86 -6.02 7.46
CA TRP A 274 11.14 -5.09 6.59
C TRP A 274 11.99 -4.78 5.38
N LEU A 275 11.40 -4.82 4.21
CA LEU A 275 12.03 -4.42 2.95
C LEU A 275 11.65 -2.97 2.69
N VAL A 276 12.65 -2.10 2.57
CA VAL A 276 12.45 -0.68 2.30
C VAL A 276 13.36 -0.23 1.15
N ASP A 277 12.81 0.50 0.20
CA ASP A 277 13.56 1.23 -0.81
C ASP A 277 12.82 2.52 -1.20
N ALA A 278 13.44 3.35 -2.04
CA ALA A 278 12.82 4.58 -2.49
C ALA A 278 13.32 5.06 -3.86
N ASN A 279 12.58 5.98 -4.46
CA ASN A 279 13.01 6.77 -5.61
C ASN A 279 13.08 8.26 -5.24
N LEU A 280 14.18 8.93 -5.60
CA LEU A 280 14.27 10.38 -5.56
C LEU A 280 13.88 10.95 -6.92
N HIS A 281 12.74 11.62 -6.96
CA HIS A 281 12.24 12.37 -8.10
C HIS A 281 12.75 13.81 -8.02
N LEU A 282 13.52 14.23 -9.02
CA LEU A 282 14.18 15.54 -9.07
C LEU A 282 13.67 16.34 -10.26
N TRP A 283 13.23 17.57 -10.01
CA TRP A 283 12.99 18.54 -11.07
C TRP A 283 14.14 19.53 -11.09
N LEU A 284 14.75 19.68 -12.24
CA LEU A 284 15.92 20.51 -12.47
C LEU A 284 15.49 21.88 -13.01
N ASP A 285 16.30 22.89 -12.72
CA ASP A 285 16.24 24.17 -13.39
C ASP A 285 17.04 24.08 -14.69
N HIS A 286 16.34 24.20 -15.82
CA HIS A 286 16.94 24.22 -17.15
C HIS A 286 17.43 25.62 -17.56
N GLY A 287 17.01 26.67 -16.82
CA GLY A 287 17.42 28.05 -17.07
C GLY A 287 18.68 28.47 -16.31
N SER A 288 19.16 27.67 -15.36
CA SER A 288 20.36 27.94 -14.56
C SER A 288 21.14 26.66 -14.28
N SER A 289 22.48 26.76 -14.24
CA SER A 289 23.35 25.65 -13.85
C SER A 289 23.41 25.42 -12.35
N ASN A 290 22.93 26.36 -11.54
CA ASN A 290 22.83 26.25 -10.09
C ASN A 290 21.57 26.99 -9.60
N VAL A 291 20.95 26.49 -8.53
CA VAL A 291 19.92 27.22 -7.79
C VAL A 291 20.42 27.58 -6.40
N GLU A 292 19.81 28.58 -5.79
CA GLU A 292 20.05 28.88 -4.37
C GLU A 292 18.85 28.41 -3.56
N ALA A 293 19.10 27.83 -2.39
CA ALA A 293 18.04 27.35 -1.51
C ALA A 293 18.41 27.54 -0.04
N GLY A 294 17.40 27.56 0.83
CA GLY A 294 17.58 27.64 2.28
C GLY A 294 16.39 27.07 3.03
N SER A 295 16.66 26.41 4.15
CA SER A 295 15.62 25.93 5.08
C SER A 295 15.28 27.03 6.10
N ARG A 296 14.00 27.22 6.39
CA ARG A 296 13.49 28.23 7.34
C ARG A 296 13.00 27.60 8.65
N LEU A 297 12.21 26.55 8.54
CA LEU A 297 11.62 25.87 9.68
C LEU A 297 12.01 24.39 9.66
N TYR A 298 12.59 23.95 10.76
CA TYR A 298 12.82 22.54 11.04
C TYR A 298 12.32 22.26 12.46
N ASP A 299 11.07 21.85 12.55
CA ASP A 299 10.51 21.40 13.82
C ASP A 299 10.67 19.89 13.94
N SER A 300 11.12 19.45 15.12
CA SER A 300 11.07 18.03 15.45
C SER A 300 9.60 17.59 15.40
N PRO A 301 9.28 16.41 14.84
CA PRO A 301 7.91 15.95 14.73
C PRO A 301 7.26 15.90 16.11
N SER A 302 6.06 16.44 16.23
CA SER A 302 5.21 16.23 17.40
C SER A 302 4.73 14.78 17.39
N ARG A 303 4.82 14.11 18.53
CA ARG A 303 4.51 12.69 18.67
C ARG A 303 3.69 12.46 19.93
N HIS A 304 2.55 11.84 19.76
CA HIS A 304 1.70 11.39 20.86
C HIS A 304 1.37 9.92 20.64
N MET A 305 1.66 9.08 21.64
CA MET A 305 1.33 7.66 21.58
C MET A 305 0.83 7.17 22.94
N MET A 306 -0.31 6.49 22.93
CA MET A 306 -0.90 5.83 24.09
C MET A 306 -1.06 4.35 23.79
N ARG A 307 -0.70 3.51 24.78
CA ARG A 307 -0.93 2.07 24.73
C ARG A 307 -1.69 1.66 25.99
N GLN A 308 -2.75 0.90 25.82
CA GLN A 308 -3.57 0.37 26.90
C GLN A 308 -3.64 -1.14 26.76
N GLU A 309 -3.42 -1.84 27.86
CA GLU A 309 -3.40 -3.30 27.90
C GLU A 309 -4.30 -3.78 29.04
N GLN A 310 -5.20 -4.70 28.72
CA GLN A 310 -6.01 -5.44 29.68
C GLN A 310 -5.77 -6.92 29.41
N LEU A 311 -5.38 -7.67 30.44
CA LEU A 311 -5.01 -9.08 30.31
C LEU A 311 -5.69 -9.92 31.37
N GLU A 312 -6.27 -11.03 30.95
CA GLU A 312 -6.78 -12.11 31.78
C GLU A 312 -6.43 -13.45 31.12
N GLN A 313 -5.23 -13.96 31.42
CA GLN A 313 -4.68 -15.15 30.75
C GLN A 313 -4.66 -14.98 29.21
N LEU A 314 -5.27 -15.91 28.48
CA LEU A 314 -5.36 -15.91 27.01
C LEU A 314 -6.42 -14.93 26.47
N ASP A 315 -7.22 -14.33 27.35
CA ASP A 315 -8.12 -13.24 26.98
C ASP A 315 -7.45 -11.89 27.26
N GLY A 316 -7.67 -10.92 26.38
CA GLY A 316 -7.02 -9.63 26.50
C GLY A 316 -7.47 -8.62 25.48
N SER A 317 -7.24 -7.35 25.78
CA SER A 317 -7.59 -6.21 24.94
C SER A 317 -6.42 -5.24 24.90
N PHE A 318 -5.93 -4.93 23.70
CA PHE A 318 -4.73 -4.12 23.47
C PHE A 318 -5.09 -2.97 22.55
N LYS A 319 -5.07 -1.75 23.07
CA LYS A 319 -5.35 -0.54 22.31
C LYS A 319 -4.07 0.25 22.07
N VAL A 320 -3.88 0.72 20.85
CA VAL A 320 -2.84 1.69 20.49
C VAL A 320 -3.51 2.90 19.84
N GLU A 321 -3.23 4.09 20.37
CA GLU A 321 -3.57 5.36 19.73
C GLU A 321 -2.26 6.11 19.49
N ALA A 322 -2.00 6.52 18.24
CA ALA A 322 -0.80 7.25 17.90
C ALA A 322 -1.14 8.42 16.96
N GLU A 323 -0.47 9.54 17.15
CA GLU A 323 -0.55 10.72 16.29
C GLU A 323 0.86 11.30 16.13
N VAL A 324 1.26 11.52 14.89
CA VAL A 324 2.53 12.17 14.56
C VAL A 324 2.26 13.27 13.56
N SER A 325 2.81 14.45 13.81
CA SER A 325 2.74 15.58 12.90
C SER A 325 4.10 16.27 12.73
N SER A 326 4.37 16.76 11.53
CA SER A 326 5.60 17.48 11.20
C SER A 326 5.32 18.61 10.22
N GLU A 327 6.08 19.69 10.37
CA GLU A 327 6.02 20.86 9.50
C GLU A 327 7.44 21.31 9.13
N TYR A 328 7.67 21.49 7.83
CA TYR A 328 8.95 21.92 7.27
C TYR A 328 8.74 23.07 6.29
N ASP A 329 9.65 24.04 6.28
CA ASP A 329 9.62 25.19 5.37
C ASP A 329 11.02 25.43 4.79
N GLY A 330 11.11 25.60 3.47
CA GLY A 330 12.31 26.07 2.79
C GLY A 330 12.00 26.81 1.48
N TRP A 331 12.94 27.63 1.04
CA TRP A 331 12.83 28.43 -0.18
C TRP A 331 13.87 28.00 -1.22
N VAL A 332 13.52 28.19 -2.49
CA VAL A 332 14.36 27.92 -3.66
C VAL A 332 14.26 29.09 -4.63
N ARG A 333 15.41 29.65 -5.00
CA ARG A 333 15.56 30.68 -6.04
C ARG A 333 16.10 30.04 -7.32
N SER A 334 15.25 29.99 -8.34
CA SER A 334 15.53 29.39 -9.66
C SER A 334 15.09 30.34 -10.78
N SER A 335 15.24 29.93 -12.04
CA SER A 335 14.70 30.64 -13.21
C SER A 335 13.17 30.82 -13.17
N LYS A 336 12.46 30.00 -12.39
CA LYS A 336 11.01 30.12 -12.14
C LYS A 336 10.66 31.13 -11.04
N GLY A 337 11.66 31.79 -10.46
CA GLY A 337 11.51 32.76 -9.38
C GLY A 337 11.93 32.21 -8.02
N ASN A 338 11.70 33.02 -6.98
CA ASN A 338 11.93 32.69 -5.58
C ASN A 338 10.64 32.14 -4.97
N LEU A 339 10.61 30.83 -4.72
CA LEU A 339 9.45 30.09 -4.23
C LEU A 339 9.74 29.49 -2.87
N THR A 340 8.78 29.59 -1.96
CA THR A 340 8.83 28.97 -0.62
C THR A 340 7.87 27.78 -0.60
N THR A 341 8.36 26.62 -0.17
CA THR A 341 7.59 25.37 -0.07
C THR A 341 7.45 25.00 1.39
N MET A 342 6.21 24.88 1.85
CA MET A 342 5.84 24.40 3.17
C MET A 342 5.23 23.00 3.04
N VAL A 343 5.71 22.07 3.85
CA VAL A 343 5.25 20.68 3.87
C VAL A 343 4.72 20.36 5.26
N LYS A 344 3.43 20.01 5.34
CA LYS A 344 2.79 19.51 6.55
C LYS A 344 2.44 18.04 6.34
N SER A 345 2.80 17.20 7.29
CA SER A 345 2.45 15.78 7.28
C SER A 345 1.88 15.40 8.64
N MET A 346 0.82 14.61 8.62
CA MET A 346 0.18 14.09 9.82
C MET A 346 -0.34 12.69 9.56
N PHE A 347 -0.22 11.81 10.55
CA PHE A 347 -1.00 10.59 10.59
C PHE A 347 -1.54 10.31 11.98
N LYS A 348 -2.70 9.65 12.01
CA LYS A 348 -3.36 9.16 13.22
C LYS A 348 -3.69 7.69 13.06
N VAL A 349 -3.30 6.90 14.05
CA VAL A 349 -3.59 5.45 14.15
C VAL A 349 -4.46 5.20 15.36
N ASP A 350 -5.56 4.50 15.15
CA ASP A 350 -6.37 3.88 16.19
C ASP A 350 -6.36 2.37 15.93
N SER A 351 -5.85 1.58 16.87
CA SER A 351 -5.76 0.12 16.75
C SER A 351 -6.27 -0.58 18.01
N LEU A 352 -6.99 -1.68 17.82
CA LEU A 352 -7.48 -2.58 18.84
C LEU A 352 -7.19 -4.03 18.41
N VAL A 353 -6.48 -4.77 19.24
CA VAL A 353 -6.34 -6.23 19.13
C VAL A 353 -6.96 -6.86 20.36
N ARG A 354 -7.91 -7.77 20.16
CA ARG A 354 -8.64 -8.43 21.24
C ARG A 354 -8.63 -9.93 21.07
N PHE A 355 -8.41 -10.64 22.17
CA PHE A 355 -8.54 -12.08 22.30
C PHE A 355 -9.64 -12.36 23.33
N GLU A 356 -10.56 -13.25 22.97
CA GLU A 356 -11.69 -13.66 23.81
C GLU A 356 -11.87 -15.18 23.70
N LYS A 357 -12.68 -15.75 24.61
CA LYS A 357 -12.99 -17.18 24.63
C LYS A 357 -11.73 -18.03 24.80
N ASN A 358 -10.91 -17.67 25.77
CA ASN A 358 -9.61 -18.29 26.04
C ASN A 358 -8.69 -18.29 24.80
N GLY A 359 -8.64 -17.15 24.11
CA GLY A 359 -7.82 -16.95 22.90
C GLY A 359 -8.33 -17.60 21.61
N THR A 360 -9.48 -18.30 21.63
CA THR A 360 -10.03 -18.94 20.42
C THR A 360 -10.76 -17.98 19.49
N TYR A 361 -11.12 -16.79 19.98
CA TYR A 361 -11.70 -15.71 19.20
C TYR A 361 -10.74 -14.52 19.19
N LYS A 362 -10.35 -14.04 18.01
CA LYS A 362 -9.51 -12.84 17.85
C LYS A 362 -10.22 -11.82 16.97
N ARG A 363 -10.27 -10.58 17.44
CA ARG A 363 -10.78 -9.40 16.72
C ARG A 363 -9.69 -8.35 16.63
N VAL A 364 -9.45 -7.86 15.42
CA VAL A 364 -8.52 -6.78 15.12
C VAL A 364 -9.31 -5.68 14.46
N GLU A 365 -9.16 -4.46 14.94
CA GLU A 365 -9.67 -3.24 14.32
C GLU A 365 -8.53 -2.25 14.22
N GLN A 366 -8.30 -1.71 13.04
CA GLN A 366 -7.32 -0.65 12.84
C GLN A 366 -7.91 0.39 11.91
N ARG A 367 -7.69 1.65 12.23
CA ARG A 367 -8.00 2.77 11.35
C ARG A 367 -6.80 3.69 11.35
N VAL A 368 -6.23 3.91 10.18
CA VAL A 368 -5.20 4.93 9.99
C VAL A 368 -5.74 6.01 9.07
N LYS A 369 -5.44 7.25 9.42
CA LYS A 369 -5.70 8.44 8.61
C LYS A 369 -4.40 9.17 8.39
N THR A 370 -4.09 9.54 7.17
CA THR A 370 -2.91 10.34 6.82
C THR A 370 -3.35 11.59 6.06
N GLU A 371 -2.68 12.70 6.31
CA GLU A 371 -2.86 13.95 5.58
C GLU A 371 -1.48 14.57 5.30
N ARG A 372 -1.23 14.88 4.02
CA ARG A 372 -0.05 15.60 3.56
C ARG A 372 -0.49 16.82 2.79
N ILE A 373 0.08 17.96 3.13
CA ILE A 373 -0.21 19.25 2.50
C ILE A 373 1.13 19.84 2.05
N VAL A 374 1.21 20.17 0.77
CA VAL A 374 2.34 20.92 0.19
C VAL A 374 1.82 22.25 -0.31
N GLU A 375 2.30 23.33 0.27
CA GLU A 375 1.93 24.70 -0.09
C GLU A 375 3.14 25.44 -0.64
N VAL A 376 3.03 25.93 -1.87
CA VAL A 376 4.07 26.71 -2.53
C VAL A 376 3.61 28.16 -2.61
N THR A 377 4.44 29.10 -2.17
CA THR A 377 4.16 30.54 -2.20
C THR A 377 5.28 31.29 -2.92
N SER A 378 4.94 32.43 -3.53
CA SER A 378 5.93 33.33 -4.13
C SER A 378 6.58 34.21 -3.06
N GLU A 379 7.67 34.89 -3.40
CA GLU A 379 8.34 35.88 -2.54
C GLU A 379 7.39 36.96 -1.98
N SER A 380 6.38 37.38 -2.75
CA SER A 380 5.33 38.32 -2.30
C SER A 380 4.26 37.70 -1.39
N GLY A 381 4.39 36.43 -1.00
CA GLY A 381 3.45 35.69 -0.16
C GLY A 381 2.19 35.22 -0.88
N LYS A 382 2.11 35.34 -2.21
CA LYS A 382 0.94 34.87 -2.97
C LYS A 382 0.96 33.34 -3.07
N PRO A 383 -0.17 32.65 -2.89
CA PRO A 383 -0.25 31.22 -3.10
C PRO A 383 0.05 30.91 -4.56
N VAL A 384 1.10 30.12 -4.77
CA VAL A 384 1.43 29.54 -6.06
C VAL A 384 0.64 28.27 -6.15
N ASN A 385 1.03 27.18 -5.49
CA ASN A 385 0.36 25.90 -5.58
C ASN A 385 -0.07 25.36 -4.22
N ARG A 386 -1.07 24.49 -4.21
CA ARG A 386 -1.46 23.74 -3.02
C ARG A 386 -1.88 22.34 -3.41
N VAL A 387 -1.14 21.35 -2.91
CA VAL A 387 -1.44 19.93 -3.05
C VAL A 387 -1.88 19.39 -1.70
N VAL A 388 -2.98 18.65 -1.67
CA VAL A 388 -3.41 17.92 -0.48
C VAL A 388 -3.60 16.47 -0.84
N HIS A 389 -3.04 15.59 -0.02
CA HIS A 389 -3.15 14.16 -0.17
C HIS A 389 -3.61 13.54 1.15
N GLN A 390 -4.78 12.92 1.12
CA GLN A 390 -5.41 12.28 2.27
C GLN A 390 -5.60 10.81 1.98
N ARG A 391 -5.22 9.94 2.92
CA ARG A 391 -5.55 8.52 2.89
C ARG A 391 -6.26 8.11 4.17
N THR A 392 -7.19 7.18 4.05
CA THR A 392 -7.78 6.48 5.19
C THR A 392 -7.91 5.01 4.84
N TYR A 393 -7.39 4.14 5.69
CA TYR A 393 -7.49 2.71 5.49
C TYR A 393 -7.97 2.00 6.77
N PRO A 394 -9.28 1.73 6.86
CA PRO A 394 -9.84 0.89 7.91
C PRO A 394 -9.58 -0.59 7.62
N LEU A 395 -9.34 -1.37 8.66
CA LEU A 395 -9.15 -2.80 8.65
C LEU A 395 -9.88 -3.44 9.83
N THR A 396 -10.66 -4.47 9.56
CA THR A 396 -11.25 -5.35 10.55
C THR A 396 -10.94 -6.79 10.18
N VAL A 397 -10.39 -7.56 11.13
CA VAL A 397 -10.14 -9.00 10.98
C VAL A 397 -10.75 -9.71 12.18
N ILE A 398 -11.64 -10.66 11.92
CA ILE A 398 -12.24 -11.52 12.94
C ILE A 398 -11.89 -12.95 12.59
N THR A 399 -11.36 -13.69 13.57
CA THR A 399 -11.04 -15.12 13.43
C THR A 399 -11.60 -15.88 14.63
N SER A 400 -12.21 -17.02 14.36
CA SER A 400 -12.72 -17.96 15.37
C SER A 400 -12.15 -19.35 15.10
N THR A 401 -11.47 -19.91 16.08
CA THR A 401 -10.95 -21.28 16.02
C THR A 401 -11.93 -22.22 16.71
N LEU A 402 -12.42 -23.21 15.96
CA LEU A 402 -13.37 -24.22 16.38
C LEU A 402 -12.73 -25.61 16.23
N ARG A 403 -13.32 -26.62 16.87
CA ARG A 403 -12.90 -28.02 16.66
C ARG A 403 -13.15 -28.42 15.20
N GLY A 404 -12.28 -29.28 14.66
CA GLY A 404 -12.42 -29.82 13.30
C GLY A 404 -13.70 -30.63 13.09
N LEU A 405 -14.02 -30.94 11.84
CA LEU A 405 -15.22 -31.69 11.47
C LEU A 405 -15.03 -33.19 11.70
N THR A 406 -13.78 -33.67 11.66
CA THR A 406 -13.41 -35.03 12.02
C THR A 406 -13.11 -35.15 13.52
N ASN A 407 -13.23 -36.36 14.07
CA ASN A 407 -12.82 -36.64 15.45
C ASN A 407 -11.29 -36.79 15.60
N ASP A 408 -10.52 -36.42 14.57
CA ASP A 408 -9.07 -36.45 14.61
C ASP A 408 -8.58 -35.30 15.49
N LYS A 409 -7.62 -35.60 16.38
CA LYS A 409 -7.18 -34.63 17.39
C LYS A 409 -6.39 -33.45 16.80
N ASP A 410 -5.98 -33.56 15.55
CA ASP A 410 -5.02 -32.67 14.90
C ASP A 410 -5.70 -31.71 13.89
N THR A 411 -7.04 -31.74 13.79
CA THR A 411 -7.80 -30.86 12.89
C THR A 411 -8.54 -29.75 13.65
N TYR A 412 -8.56 -28.56 13.06
CA TYR A 412 -9.34 -27.42 13.54
C TYR A 412 -10.03 -26.68 12.39
N MET A 413 -11.11 -25.98 12.70
CA MET A 413 -11.82 -25.13 11.76
C MET A 413 -11.57 -23.67 12.10
N LEU A 414 -11.13 -22.88 11.10
CA LEU A 414 -10.96 -21.45 11.23
C LEU A 414 -12.07 -20.72 10.46
N VAL A 415 -12.95 -20.03 11.17
CA VAL A 415 -13.96 -19.13 10.58
C VAL A 415 -13.41 -17.71 10.61
N THR A 416 -13.40 -17.04 9.46
CA THR A 416 -12.71 -15.77 9.27
C THR A 416 -13.61 -14.78 8.54
N ASN A 417 -13.65 -13.54 9.02
CA ASN A 417 -14.20 -12.40 8.30
C ASN A 417 -13.13 -11.29 8.23
N VAL A 418 -12.93 -10.71 7.04
CA VAL A 418 -12.02 -9.60 6.79
C VAL A 418 -12.77 -8.49 6.09
N SER A 419 -12.61 -7.25 6.56
CA SER A 419 -13.08 -6.05 5.86
C SER A 419 -11.95 -5.05 5.86
N HIS A 420 -11.52 -4.59 4.69
CA HIS A 420 -10.50 -3.55 4.58
C HIS A 420 -10.76 -2.63 3.41
N ALA A 421 -10.30 -1.39 3.52
CA ALA A 421 -10.48 -0.41 2.46
C ALA A 421 -9.28 0.54 2.34
N LEU A 422 -9.13 1.13 1.16
CA LEU A 422 -8.25 2.24 0.86
C LEU A 422 -9.10 3.38 0.29
N ASN A 423 -9.19 4.47 1.04
CA ASN A 423 -9.83 5.70 0.62
C ASN A 423 -8.75 6.75 0.43
N GLU A 424 -8.64 7.31 -0.77
CA GLU A 424 -7.62 8.29 -1.12
C GLU A 424 -8.27 9.49 -1.77
N THR A 425 -7.90 10.69 -1.32
CA THR A 425 -8.26 11.95 -1.94
C THR A 425 -6.99 12.70 -2.24
N HIS A 426 -6.83 13.16 -3.47
CA HIS A 426 -5.72 13.98 -3.92
C HIS A 426 -6.28 15.23 -4.57
N SER A 427 -5.93 16.41 -4.05
CA SER A 427 -6.23 17.68 -4.70
C SER A 427 -4.95 18.42 -5.08
N ASP A 428 -4.97 19.05 -6.26
CA ASP A 428 -3.90 19.90 -6.78
C ASP A 428 -4.55 21.16 -7.38
N GLY A 429 -4.58 22.24 -6.60
CA GLY A 429 -5.40 23.41 -6.92
C GLY A 429 -6.90 23.07 -6.95
N GLU A 430 -7.54 23.25 -8.10
CA GLU A 430 -8.97 22.92 -8.31
C GLU A 430 -9.18 21.45 -8.68
N ALA A 431 -8.13 20.76 -9.14
CA ALA A 431 -8.22 19.36 -9.53
C ALA A 431 -8.40 18.47 -8.31
N LEU A 432 -9.39 17.58 -8.39
CA LEU A 432 -9.72 16.62 -7.34
C LEU A 432 -9.76 15.22 -7.93
N ILE A 433 -9.08 14.30 -7.26
CA ILE A 433 -9.08 12.88 -7.55
C ILE A 433 -9.49 12.13 -6.29
N GLN A 434 -10.40 11.18 -6.44
CA GLN A 434 -10.86 10.31 -5.36
C GLN A 434 -10.78 8.85 -5.79
N VAL A 435 -10.20 8.02 -4.92
CA VAL A 435 -10.16 6.56 -5.08
C VAL A 435 -10.79 5.95 -3.84
N TYR A 436 -11.70 5.01 -4.03
CA TYR A 436 -12.27 4.19 -2.98
C TYR A 436 -12.15 2.73 -3.41
N SER A 437 -11.45 1.91 -2.62
CA SER A 437 -11.43 0.47 -2.81
C SER A 437 -11.75 -0.21 -1.49
N ARG A 438 -12.73 -1.11 -1.48
CA ARG A 438 -13.09 -1.90 -0.31
C ARG A 438 -13.20 -3.37 -0.69
N GLN A 439 -12.71 -4.24 0.18
CA GLN A 439 -12.94 -5.67 0.10
C GLN A 439 -13.55 -6.17 1.40
N ASP A 440 -14.62 -6.95 1.26
CA ASP A 440 -15.25 -7.70 2.34
C ASP A 440 -15.17 -9.18 1.98
N SER A 441 -14.55 -9.97 2.85
CA SER A 441 -14.31 -11.39 2.67
C SER A 441 -14.81 -12.17 3.88
N GLU A 442 -15.43 -13.31 3.63
CA GLU A 442 -15.89 -14.23 4.66
C GLU A 442 -15.70 -15.67 4.21
N GLY A 443 -15.46 -16.57 5.17
CA GLY A 443 -15.29 -17.96 4.86
C GLY A 443 -14.75 -18.78 6.02
N TRP A 444 -14.57 -20.06 5.76
CA TRP A 444 -14.03 -21.02 6.72
C TRP A 444 -13.04 -21.95 6.03
N MET A 445 -12.11 -22.48 6.83
CA MET A 445 -11.21 -23.53 6.38
C MET A 445 -11.03 -24.59 7.47
N GLU A 446 -11.01 -25.84 7.08
CA GLU A 446 -10.55 -26.97 7.90
C GLU A 446 -9.05 -27.17 7.66
N VAL A 447 -8.30 -27.21 8.75
CA VAL A 447 -6.83 -27.21 8.73
C VAL A 447 -6.32 -28.38 9.57
N GLU A 448 -5.35 -29.10 9.02
CA GLU A 448 -4.50 -30.07 9.71
C GLU A 448 -3.06 -29.56 9.66
N ASP A 449 -2.49 -29.23 10.82
CA ASP A 449 -1.21 -28.52 10.96
C ASP A 449 -1.13 -27.20 10.18
N HIS A 450 -0.62 -27.26 8.94
CA HIS A 450 -0.43 -26.15 8.01
C HIS A 450 -1.13 -26.38 6.66
N ASN A 451 -1.87 -27.47 6.54
CA ASN A 451 -2.55 -27.88 5.31
C ASN A 451 -4.04 -27.55 5.38
N VAL A 452 -4.54 -26.80 4.40
CA VAL A 452 -5.97 -26.60 4.20
C VAL A 452 -6.56 -27.87 3.56
N LEU A 453 -7.45 -28.54 4.27
CA LEU A 453 -8.11 -29.78 3.82
C LEU A 453 -9.37 -29.50 3.01
N ALA A 454 -10.16 -28.54 3.48
CA ALA A 454 -11.42 -28.09 2.89
C ALA A 454 -11.71 -26.65 3.31
N GLY A 455 -12.58 -25.97 2.57
CA GLY A 455 -13.04 -24.64 2.95
C GLY A 455 -13.90 -24.01 1.88
N GLU A 456 -14.58 -22.94 2.28
CA GLU A 456 -15.36 -22.08 1.39
C GLU A 456 -15.06 -20.63 1.73
N ALA A 457 -15.06 -19.80 0.70
CA ALA A 457 -14.71 -18.41 0.82
C ALA A 457 -15.44 -17.57 -0.22
N SER A 458 -15.77 -16.35 0.17
CA SER A 458 -16.22 -15.32 -0.76
C SER A 458 -15.49 -14.01 -0.49
N THR A 459 -15.24 -13.26 -1.56
CA THR A 459 -14.65 -11.92 -1.51
C THR A 459 -15.44 -11.02 -2.44
N LYS A 460 -15.94 -9.91 -1.91
CA LYS A 460 -16.53 -8.83 -2.70
C LYS A 460 -15.57 -7.65 -2.71
N GLN A 461 -15.16 -7.20 -3.89
CA GLN A 461 -14.42 -5.96 -4.07
C GLN A 461 -15.31 -4.90 -4.71
N SER A 462 -15.34 -3.71 -4.12
CA SER A 462 -15.94 -2.51 -4.70
C SER A 462 -14.87 -1.45 -4.91
N LEU A 463 -14.68 -1.02 -6.14
CA LEU A 463 -13.77 0.04 -6.57
C LEU A 463 -14.57 1.21 -7.13
N SER A 464 -14.21 2.43 -6.75
CA SER A 464 -14.68 3.68 -7.31
C SER A 464 -13.49 4.60 -7.53
N TYR A 465 -13.50 5.28 -8.67
CA TYR A 465 -12.53 6.27 -9.08
C TYR A 465 -13.29 7.48 -9.63
N ILE A 466 -12.89 8.67 -9.21
CA ILE A 466 -13.48 9.93 -9.67
C ILE A 466 -12.36 10.92 -9.90
N ASP A 467 -12.37 11.59 -11.05
CA ASP A 467 -11.63 12.83 -11.28
C ASP A 467 -12.52 13.89 -11.94
N GLU A 468 -11.94 15.01 -12.34
CA GLU A 468 -12.65 16.12 -12.99
C GLU A 468 -13.38 15.73 -14.29
N PHE A 469 -12.94 14.66 -14.96
CA PHE A 469 -13.37 14.32 -16.32
C PHE A 469 -14.03 12.96 -16.44
N SER A 470 -13.77 12.06 -15.50
CA SER A 470 -14.11 10.65 -15.59
C SER A 470 -14.54 10.11 -14.25
N CYS A 471 -15.46 9.15 -14.33
CA CYS A 471 -15.90 8.38 -13.18
C CYS A 471 -15.86 6.92 -13.58
N TYR A 472 -15.29 6.08 -12.75
CA TYR A 472 -15.24 4.65 -12.97
C TYR A 472 -15.63 3.93 -11.69
N SER A 473 -16.42 2.88 -11.82
CA SER A 473 -16.72 1.99 -10.71
C SER A 473 -16.72 0.54 -11.18
N ARG A 474 -16.31 -0.36 -10.30
CA ARG A 474 -16.37 -1.81 -10.53
C ARG A 474 -16.74 -2.53 -9.25
N THR A 475 -17.61 -3.51 -9.34
CA THR A 475 -17.87 -4.47 -8.28
C THR A 475 -17.61 -5.87 -8.80
N ILE A 476 -16.73 -6.59 -8.10
CA ILE A 476 -16.43 -8.01 -8.38
C ILE A 476 -16.82 -8.82 -7.15
N VAL A 477 -17.50 -9.94 -7.37
CA VAL A 477 -17.77 -10.94 -6.34
C VAL A 477 -17.12 -12.24 -6.78
N ALA A 478 -16.19 -12.74 -5.97
CA ALA A 478 -15.58 -14.05 -6.10
C ALA A 478 -16.14 -14.98 -5.02
N ALA A 479 -16.40 -16.23 -5.37
CA ALA A 479 -16.80 -17.26 -4.44
C ALA A 479 -16.15 -18.60 -4.84
N ASN A 480 -15.55 -19.29 -3.87
CA ASN A 480 -14.96 -20.62 -4.04
C ASN A 480 -14.00 -20.75 -5.23
N GLY A 481 -13.17 -19.72 -5.45
CA GLY A 481 -12.16 -19.69 -6.51
C GLY A 481 -12.67 -19.25 -7.90
N GLU A 482 -13.94 -18.87 -8.03
CA GLU A 482 -14.54 -18.44 -9.29
C GLU A 482 -15.16 -17.03 -9.18
N ILE A 483 -15.20 -16.29 -10.30
CA ILE A 483 -15.90 -14.99 -10.37
C ILE A 483 -17.40 -15.27 -10.53
N ALA A 484 -18.18 -14.92 -9.51
CA ALA A 484 -19.63 -15.04 -9.51
C ALA A 484 -20.32 -13.80 -10.13
N GLN A 485 -19.74 -12.61 -9.95
CA GLN A 485 -20.25 -11.35 -10.50
C GLN A 485 -19.10 -10.41 -10.86
N ASP A 486 -19.24 -9.72 -11.99
CA ASP A 486 -18.36 -8.62 -12.38
C ASP A 486 -19.19 -7.56 -13.09
N SER A 487 -19.29 -6.37 -12.49
CA SER A 487 -19.99 -5.23 -13.07
C SER A 487 -19.12 -3.99 -13.01
N SER A 488 -19.02 -3.28 -14.14
CA SER A 488 -18.32 -2.00 -14.22
C SER A 488 -19.20 -0.92 -14.85
N SER A 489 -18.95 0.33 -14.48
CA SER A 489 -19.64 1.50 -15.03
C SER A 489 -18.69 2.69 -15.13
N ASP A 490 -18.72 3.37 -16.27
CA ASP A 490 -18.05 4.67 -16.49
C ASP A 490 -18.91 5.86 -16.03
N SER A 491 -19.94 5.58 -15.23
CA SER A 491 -20.80 6.58 -14.60
C SER A 491 -20.99 6.23 -13.13
N CYS A 492 -20.73 7.19 -12.25
CA CYS A 492 -21.05 7.05 -10.84
C CYS A 492 -22.34 7.83 -10.58
N THR A 493 -23.37 7.15 -10.08
CA THR A 493 -24.55 7.83 -9.59
C THR A 493 -24.17 8.63 -8.34
N SER A 494 -24.50 9.92 -8.33
CA SER A 494 -24.29 10.86 -7.23
C SER A 494 -25.02 10.49 -5.92
N SER A 495 -25.74 9.36 -5.90
CA SER A 495 -26.66 8.96 -4.84
C SER A 495 -26.05 8.07 -3.74
N SER A 496 -24.76 7.76 -3.78
CA SER A 496 -24.08 7.01 -2.69
C SER A 496 -23.39 7.93 -1.66
N PHE A 497 -23.30 9.24 -1.92
CA PHE A 497 -22.64 10.20 -1.03
C PHE A 497 -23.54 10.72 0.10
N SER A 498 -24.87 10.56 0.03
CA SER A 498 -25.79 11.00 1.09
C SER A 498 -25.92 10.01 2.25
N GLU A 499 -25.65 8.72 2.06
CA GLU A 499 -25.72 7.74 3.17
C GLU A 499 -24.43 7.70 4.02
N LEU A 500 -23.27 8.06 3.45
CA LEU A 500 -22.00 8.09 4.19
C LEU A 500 -21.88 9.28 5.16
N ASN A 501 -22.38 10.47 4.78
CA ASN A 501 -22.39 11.64 5.67
C ASN A 501 -23.46 11.55 6.78
N THR A 502 -24.54 10.81 6.55
CA THR A 502 -25.62 10.65 7.55
C THR A 502 -25.23 9.66 8.64
N ILE A 503 -24.39 8.67 8.35
CA ILE A 503 -23.87 7.72 9.35
C ILE A 503 -22.80 8.39 10.25
N GLU A 504 -21.95 9.29 9.72
CA GLU A 504 -21.00 10.05 10.56
C GLU A 504 -21.71 11.02 11.53
N GLN A 505 -22.84 11.64 11.16
CA GLN A 505 -23.62 12.48 12.08
C GLN A 505 -24.40 11.68 13.15
N LEU A 506 -24.91 10.48 12.82
CA LEU A 506 -25.62 9.64 13.80
C LEU A 506 -24.70 9.08 14.90
N ILE A 507 -23.43 8.82 14.57
CA ILE A 507 -22.45 8.31 15.54
C ILE A 507 -21.98 9.40 16.51
N ILE A 508 -21.82 10.65 16.04
CA ILE A 508 -21.37 11.77 16.89
C ILE A 508 -22.46 12.19 17.90
N THR A 509 -23.75 12.02 17.57
CA THR A 509 -24.84 12.46 18.45
C THR A 509 -25.13 11.47 19.60
N ASN A 510 -24.86 10.17 19.42
CA ASN A 510 -25.09 9.14 20.44
C ASN A 510 -23.96 8.98 21.47
N VAL A 511 -22.85 9.70 21.33
CA VAL A 511 -21.74 9.71 22.31
C VAL A 511 -21.91 10.84 23.35
N LYS A 512 -22.92 11.72 23.23
CA LYS A 512 -23.21 12.79 24.20
C LYS A 512 -24.41 12.57 25.11
N SER A 513 -25.00 11.37 25.12
CA SER A 513 -26.01 11.02 26.12
C SER A 513 -25.83 9.59 26.64
N ARG A 514 -24.86 9.41 27.53
CA ARG A 514 -24.93 8.51 28.68
C ARG A 514 -24.05 9.01 29.80
#